data_AF-A0A1I1WGQ0-F1
#
_entry.id   AF-A0A1I1WGQ0-F1
#
_cell.length_a   1.000
_cell.length_b   1.000
_cell.length_c   1.000
_cell.angle_alpha   90.00
_cell.angle_beta   90.00
_cell.angle_gamma   90.00
#
_symmetry.space_group_name_H-M   'P 1'
#
loop_
_entity.id
_entity.type
_entity.pdbx_description
1 polymer ?
#
loop_
_entity_poly.entity_id
_entity_poly.type
_entity_poly.pdbx_seq_one_letter_code
_entity_poly.pdbx_strand_id
1 'polypeptide(L)'
;MSQLPRITEIIKVEPFKITCRWSTGEVRVIDFELIFQEWKLEQHPSESSLLDYELFKYVSISEQKTLQWVNILTSHKYWDESGVASEQKSPLTYDADGLYIKSQPLEFYRLVPITDRQQAA
;
A
#
# COMPACT_ATOMS: atom_id res chain seq x y z
N MET A 1 -18.74 -15.66 -6.53
CA MET A 1 -17.99 -15.03 -5.42
C MET A 1 -17.11 -13.97 -6.05
N SER A 2 -17.28 -12.70 -5.69
CA SER A 2 -16.35 -11.65 -6.10
C SER A 2 -15.01 -11.90 -5.39
N GLN A 3 -13.93 -12.06 -6.15
CA GLN A 3 -12.61 -12.11 -5.54
C GLN A 3 -12.25 -10.73 -4.98
N LEU A 4 -11.59 -10.71 -3.83
CA LEU A 4 -11.09 -9.48 -3.25
C LEU A 4 -10.03 -8.86 -4.17
N PRO A 5 -10.02 -7.53 -4.36
CA PRO A 5 -9.02 -6.86 -5.19
C PRO A 5 -7.60 -7.13 -4.70
N ARG A 6 -6.69 -7.44 -5.63
CA ARG A 6 -5.27 -7.71 -5.34
C ARG A 6 -4.38 -6.85 -6.22
N ILE A 7 -3.21 -6.46 -5.72
CA ILE A 7 -2.28 -5.62 -6.47
C ILE A 7 -1.51 -6.49 -7.45
N THR A 8 -1.63 -6.19 -8.73
CA THR A 8 -0.99 -6.95 -9.80
C THR A 8 0.30 -6.31 -10.26
N GLU A 9 0.40 -4.98 -10.20
CA GLU A 9 1.53 -4.20 -10.70
C GLU A 9 1.63 -2.85 -9.99
N ILE A 10 2.86 -2.42 -9.70
CA ILE A 10 3.18 -1.04 -9.29
C ILE A 10 3.55 -0.27 -10.55
N ILE A 11 2.75 0.75 -10.90
CA ILE A 11 2.95 1.55 -12.10
C ILE A 11 3.89 2.72 -11.83
N LYS A 12 3.76 3.35 -10.65
CA LYS A 12 4.54 4.53 -10.30
C LYS A 12 4.68 4.66 -8.79
N VAL A 13 5.87 5.08 -8.36
CA VAL A 13 6.15 5.45 -6.97
C VAL A 13 6.58 6.91 -6.95
N GLU A 14 5.81 7.73 -6.27
CA GLU A 14 6.04 9.15 -6.01
C GLU A 14 6.28 9.34 -4.51
N PRO A 15 6.74 10.52 -4.06
CA PRO A 15 6.79 10.83 -2.63
C PRO A 15 5.47 10.49 -1.95
N PHE A 16 5.50 9.45 -1.12
CA PHE A 16 4.39 8.91 -0.33
C PHE A 16 3.10 8.61 -1.12
N LYS A 17 3.21 8.35 -2.42
CA LYS A 17 2.09 7.96 -3.28
C LYS A 17 2.49 6.79 -4.15
N ILE A 18 1.62 5.78 -4.22
CA ILE A 18 1.86 4.60 -5.05
C ILE A 18 0.67 4.40 -5.97
N THR A 19 0.94 4.39 -7.27
CA THR A 19 -0.06 4.07 -8.30
C THR A 19 0.08 2.59 -8.65
N CYS A 20 -1.02 1.85 -8.51
CA CYS A 20 -1.05 0.40 -8.73
C CYS A 20 -2.16 0.01 -9.71
N ARG A 21 -1.92 -1.08 -10.44
CA ARG A 21 -2.97 -1.84 -11.12
C ARG A 21 -3.51 -2.92 -10.18
N TRP A 22 -4.83 -3.09 -10.19
CA TRP A 22 -5.53 -4.08 -9.39
C TRP A 22 -6.05 -5.23 -10.26
N SER A 23 -6.32 -6.38 -9.64
CA SER A 23 -6.90 -7.55 -10.30
C SER A 23 -8.31 -7.30 -10.87
N THR A 24 -8.99 -6.25 -10.42
CA THR A 24 -10.24 -5.75 -10.99
C THR A 24 -10.06 -5.07 -12.36
N GLY A 25 -8.81 -4.79 -12.76
CA GLY A 25 -8.46 -4.03 -13.95
C GLY A 25 -8.32 -2.52 -13.70
N GLU A 26 -8.77 -2.03 -12.55
CA GLU A 26 -8.66 -0.63 -12.18
C GLU A 26 -7.20 -0.21 -11.93
N VAL A 27 -6.91 1.05 -12.25
CA VAL A 27 -5.68 1.72 -11.82
C VAL A 27 -6.05 2.73 -10.76
N ARG A 28 -5.46 2.57 -9.57
CA ARG A 28 -5.79 3.37 -8.40
C ARG A 28 -4.51 3.91 -7.75
N VAL A 29 -4.64 5.07 -7.12
CA VAL A 29 -3.59 5.74 -6.38
C VAL A 29 -3.84 5.55 -4.90
N ILE A 30 -2.82 5.09 -4.19
CA ILE A 30 -2.78 5.03 -2.74
C ILE A 30 -1.98 6.23 -2.26
N ASP A 31 -2.63 7.15 -1.56
CA ASP A 31 -2.00 8.33 -0.97
C ASP A 31 -1.62 8.01 0.49
N PHE A 32 -0.35 7.70 0.70
CA PHE A 32 0.15 7.34 2.02
C PHE A 32 0.31 8.54 2.94
N GLU A 33 0.40 9.78 2.46
CA GLU A 33 0.42 10.94 3.35
C GLU A 33 -0.86 11.01 4.19
N LEU A 34 -2.01 10.81 3.53
CA LEU A 34 -3.32 10.78 4.20
C LEU A 34 -3.44 9.58 5.15
N ILE A 35 -2.96 8.41 4.72
CA ILE A 35 -3.01 7.19 5.53
C ILE A 35 -2.14 7.32 6.78
N PHE A 36 -0.91 7.83 6.65
CA PHE A 36 0.02 8.01 7.76
C PHE A 36 -0.51 8.98 8.81
N GLN A 37 -1.19 10.04 8.38
CA GLN A 37 -1.88 10.98 9.28
C GLN A 37 -3.03 10.30 10.03
N GLU A 38 -3.88 9.54 9.32
CA GLU A 38 -5.02 8.83 9.92
C GLU A 38 -4.56 7.79 10.94
N TRP A 39 -3.51 7.03 10.62
CA TRP A 39 -2.96 6.00 11.49
C TRP A 39 -2.03 6.55 12.57
N LYS A 40 -1.73 7.85 12.54
CA LYS A 40 -0.78 8.50 13.45
C LYS A 40 0.54 7.76 13.49
N LEU A 41 1.10 7.43 12.32
CA LEU A 41 2.24 6.53 12.18
C LEU A 41 3.47 6.95 13.00
N GLU A 42 3.62 8.25 13.26
CA GLU A 42 4.65 8.81 14.15
C GLU A 42 4.63 8.20 15.57
N GLN A 43 3.47 7.72 16.02
CA GLN A 43 3.27 7.06 17.32
C GLN A 43 3.59 5.57 17.29
N HIS A 44 3.92 5.02 16.12
CA HIS A 44 4.23 3.61 15.89
C HIS A 44 5.71 3.47 15.48
N PRO A 45 6.64 3.28 16.44
CA PRO A 45 8.08 3.29 16.16
C PRO A 45 8.53 2.22 15.17
N SER A 46 7.77 1.12 15.06
CA SER A 46 8.03 0.04 14.11
C SER A 46 7.78 0.42 12.65
N GLU A 47 6.96 1.45 12.40
CA GLU A 47 6.49 1.82 11.06
C GLU A 47 6.91 3.22 10.65
N SER A 48 7.42 4.04 11.58
CA SER A 48 7.90 5.41 11.32
C SER A 48 8.99 5.50 10.24
N SER A 49 9.69 4.41 9.94
CA SER A 49 10.64 4.33 8.83
C SER A 49 10.00 4.62 7.46
N LEU A 50 8.69 4.41 7.31
CA LEU A 50 7.97 4.74 6.07
C LEU A 50 7.79 6.24 5.85
N LEU A 51 8.02 7.07 6.87
CA LEU A 51 8.03 8.53 6.75
C LEU A 51 9.30 9.03 6.06
N ASP A 52 10.32 8.18 5.89
CA ASP A 52 11.49 8.47 5.07
C ASP A 52 11.24 7.99 3.63
N TYR A 53 11.20 8.92 2.69
CA TYR A 53 10.99 8.60 1.28
C TYR A 53 12.09 7.68 0.72
N GLU A 54 13.33 7.81 1.19
CA GLU A 54 14.43 6.97 0.73
C GLU A 54 14.21 5.50 1.09
N LEU A 55 13.50 5.22 2.19
CA LEU A 55 13.07 3.87 2.54
C LEU A 55 11.75 3.48 1.87
N PHE A 56 10.81 4.41 1.79
CA PHE A 56 9.49 4.19 1.20
C PHE A 56 9.55 3.79 -0.28
N LYS A 57 10.49 4.34 -1.06
CA LYS A 57 10.55 4.06 -2.51
C LYS A 57 10.90 2.62 -2.87
N TYR A 58 11.40 1.83 -1.92
CA TYR A 58 11.75 0.41 -2.11
C TYR A 58 10.56 -0.55 -1.94
N VAL A 59 9.34 -0.03 -2.09
CA VAL A 59 8.13 -0.84 -2.09
C VAL A 59 8.17 -1.90 -3.20
N SER A 60 7.63 -3.08 -2.91
CA SER A 60 7.47 -4.18 -3.85
C SER A 60 6.14 -4.90 -3.62
N ILE A 61 5.76 -5.77 -4.57
CA ILE A 61 4.57 -6.63 -4.43
C ILE A 61 5.01 -7.98 -3.86
N SER A 62 4.38 -8.42 -2.77
CA SER A 62 4.61 -9.74 -2.19
C SER A 62 3.95 -10.86 -3.01
N GLU A 63 4.27 -12.11 -2.69
CA GLU A 63 3.62 -13.27 -3.29
C GLU A 63 2.10 -13.26 -3.06
N GLN A 64 1.66 -12.74 -1.91
CA GLN A 64 0.24 -12.57 -1.55
C GLN A 64 -0.44 -11.40 -2.28
N LYS A 65 0.25 -10.77 -3.25
CA LYS A 65 -0.27 -9.66 -4.05
C LYS A 65 -0.65 -8.44 -3.23
N THR A 66 0.19 -8.11 -2.26
CA THR A 66 0.08 -6.90 -1.44
C THR A 66 1.37 -6.08 -1.44
N LEU A 67 1.35 -4.87 -0.90
CA LEU A 67 2.55 -4.03 -0.79
C LEU A 67 3.42 -4.46 0.40
N GLN A 68 4.73 -4.54 0.15
CA GLN A 68 5.74 -4.84 1.16
C GLN A 68 6.99 -3.97 0.99
N TRP A 69 7.67 -3.69 2.11
CA TRP A 69 8.95 -2.99 2.18
C TRP A 69 10.00 -3.93 2.75
N VAL A 70 10.75 -4.61 1.88
CA VAL A 70 11.78 -5.60 2.28
C VAL A 70 12.97 -4.99 3.00
N ASN A 71 13.17 -3.69 2.83
CA ASN A 71 14.19 -2.88 3.52
C ASN A 71 13.77 -2.43 4.92
N ILE A 72 12.52 -2.66 5.33
CA ILE A 72 12.00 -2.31 6.66
C ILE A 72 11.54 -3.61 7.33
N LEU A 73 12.22 -4.00 8.42
CA LEU A 73 11.92 -5.24 9.14
C LEU A 73 11.16 -4.95 10.43
N THR A 74 10.01 -5.59 10.58
CA THR A 74 9.19 -5.56 11.80
C THR A 74 9.42 -6.82 12.61
N SER A 75 9.50 -6.68 13.94
CA SER A 75 9.71 -7.81 14.86
C SER A 75 8.38 -8.27 15.44
N HIS A 76 8.09 -9.56 15.33
CA HIS A 76 6.85 -10.18 15.79
C HIS A 76 7.18 -11.21 16.86
N LYS A 77 6.36 -11.23 17.92
CA LYS A 77 6.45 -12.26 18.97
C LYS A 77 5.38 -13.32 18.73
N TYR A 78 5.82 -14.55 18.57
CA TYR A 78 4.95 -15.72 18.45
C TYR A 78 5.00 -16.50 19.74
N TRP A 79 3.85 -16.94 20.21
CA TRP A 79 3.74 -17.78 21.39
C TRP A 79 3.43 -19.20 20.92
N ASP A 80 4.26 -20.15 21.33
CA ASP A 80 3.97 -21.56 21.11
C ASP A 80 2.95 -22.09 22.14
N GLU A 81 2.48 -23.32 21.92
CA GLU A 81 1.55 -24.02 22.82
C GLU A 81 2.13 -24.22 24.24
N SER A 82 3.46 -24.08 24.39
CA SER A 82 4.18 -24.18 25.67
C SER A 82 4.34 -22.82 26.37
N GLY A 83 3.87 -21.73 25.77
CA GLY A 83 3.98 -20.37 26.31
C GLY A 83 5.37 -19.73 26.16
N VAL A 84 6.26 -20.29 25.34
CA VAL A 84 7.56 -19.70 25.02
C VAL A 84 7.38 -18.71 23.87
N ALA A 85 7.85 -17.48 24.08
CA ALA A 85 7.88 -16.46 23.04
C ALA A 85 9.09 -16.66 22.13
N SER A 86 8.85 -16.82 20.83
CA SER A 86 9.86 -16.70 19.79
C SER A 86 9.73 -15.36 19.09
N GLU A 87 10.86 -14.73 18.79
CA GLU A 87 10.90 -13.47 18.03
C GLU A 87 11.30 -13.77 16.59
N GLN A 88 10.48 -13.32 15.64
CA GLN A 88 10.76 -13.46 14.22
C GLN A 88 10.61 -12.11 13.54
N LYS A 89 11.53 -11.82 12.61
CA LYS A 89 11.51 -10.60 11.80
C LYS A 89 10.95 -10.90 10.42
N SER A 90 10.08 -10.03 9.94
CA SER A 90 9.56 -10.08 8.57
C SER A 90 9.51 -8.68 7.96
N PRO A 91 9.51 -8.56 6.63
CA PRO A 91 9.25 -7.30 5.94
C PRO A 91 7.96 -6.64 6.43
N LEU A 92 7.95 -5.32 6.47
CA LEU A 92 6.74 -4.55 6.71
C LEU A 92 5.80 -4.72 5.52
N THR A 93 4.57 -5.13 5.79
CA THR A 93 3.54 -5.39 4.77
C THR A 93 2.25 -4.70 5.17
N TYR A 94 1.56 -4.07 4.21
CA TYR A 94 0.18 -3.64 4.40
C TYR A 94 -0.77 -4.49 3.58
N ASP A 95 -1.96 -4.75 4.10
CA ASP A 95 -2.93 -5.63 3.46
C ASP A 95 -3.64 -4.95 2.27
N ALA A 96 -3.87 -5.73 1.21
CA ALA A 96 -4.45 -5.23 -0.04
C ALA A 96 -5.89 -4.72 0.13
N ASP A 97 -6.67 -5.31 1.04
CA ASP A 97 -8.08 -4.92 1.24
C ASP A 97 -8.17 -3.54 1.88
N GLY A 98 -7.35 -3.31 2.92
CA GLY A 98 -7.23 -2.00 3.57
C GLY A 98 -6.74 -0.92 2.60
N LEU A 99 -5.71 -1.24 1.81
CA LEU A 99 -5.18 -0.32 0.80
C LEU A 99 -6.20 -0.04 -0.31
N TYR A 100 -7.00 -1.03 -0.70
CA TYR A 100 -8.03 -0.85 -1.73
C TYR A 100 -9.07 0.18 -1.28
N ILE A 101 -9.57 0.04 -0.04
CA ILE A 101 -10.55 0.96 0.56
C ILE A 101 -10.02 2.39 0.64
N LYS A 102 -8.72 2.56 0.96
CA LYS A 102 -8.07 3.87 1.09
C LYS A 102 -7.60 4.47 -0.24
N SER A 103 -7.51 3.66 -1.30
CA SER A 103 -7.09 4.12 -2.61
C SER A 103 -8.23 4.82 -3.37
N GLN A 104 -7.88 5.65 -4.35
CA GLN A 104 -8.83 6.32 -5.23
C GLN A 104 -8.51 6.01 -6.70
N PRO A 105 -9.51 5.94 -7.60
CA PRO A 105 -9.26 5.83 -9.03
C PRO A 105 -8.30 6.90 -9.54
N LEU A 106 -7.42 6.54 -10.48
CA LEU A 106 -6.42 7.46 -11.06
C LEU A 106 -7.04 8.73 -11.64
N GLU A 107 -8.29 8.68 -12.07
CA GLU A 107 -9.04 9.81 -12.64
C GLU A 107 -9.13 11.02 -11.71
N PHE A 108 -9.18 10.80 -10.39
CA PHE A 108 -9.20 11.89 -9.40
C PHE A 108 -7.88 12.66 -9.29
N TYR A 109 -6.78 12.12 -9.84
CA TYR A 109 -5.46 12.75 -9.83
C TYR A 109 -5.09 13.36 -11.19
N ARG A 110 -6.02 13.38 -12.15
CA ARG A 110 -5.79 14.03 -13.44
C ARG A 110 -5.84 15.55 -13.27
N LEU A 111 -4.77 16.21 -13.66
CA LEU A 111 -4.69 17.68 -13.70
C LEU A 111 -5.53 18.30 -14.82
N VAL A 112 -5.84 17.51 -15.86
CA VAL A 112 -6.67 17.96 -16.99
C VAL A 112 -8.09 17.41 -16.81
N PRO A 113 -9.11 18.27 -16.67
CA PRO A 113 -10.49 17.81 -16.60
C PRO A 113 -10.90 17.16 -17.92
N ILE A 114 -11.57 16.01 -17.85
CA ILE A 114 -12.22 15.41 -19.02
C ILE A 114 -13.39 16.33 -19.36
N THR A 115 -13.25 17.11 -20.42
CA THR A 115 -14.42 17.79 -20.99
C THR A 115 -15.15 16.74 -21.81
N ASP A 116 -16.38 16.38 -21.42
CA ASP A 116 -17.27 15.49 -22.17
C ASP A 116 -17.64 16.09 -23.54
N ARG A 117 -16.68 16.12 -24.47
CA ARG A 117 -16.87 16.60 -25.84
C ARG A 117 -16.48 15.58 -26.89
N GLN A 118 -16.37 14.30 -26.53
CA GLN A 118 -16.24 13.22 -27.52
C GLN A 118 -17.16 12.03 -27.18
N GLN A 119 -18.46 12.31 -27.07
CA GLN A 119 -19.53 11.35 -27.37
C GLN A 119 -20.61 12.06 -28.19
N ALA A 120 -20.23 12.56 -29.37
CA ALA A 120 -21.15 12.92 -30.44
C ALA A 120 -20.37 13.02 -31.76
N ALA A 121 -20.10 11.87 -32.37
CA ALA A 121 -19.86 11.73 -33.80
C ALA A 121 -20.19 10.29 -34.20
#